data_AF-A0A813KQR5-F1
#
_entry.id   AF-A0A813KQR5-F1
#
_cell.length_a   1.000
_cell.length_b   1.000
_cell.length_c   1.000
_cell.angle_alpha   90.00
_cell.angle_beta   90.00
_cell.angle_gamma   90.00
#
_symmetry.space_group_name_H-M   'P 1'
#
loop_
_entity.id
_entity.type
_entity.pdbx_description
1 polymer ?
#
loop_
_entity_poly.entity_id
_entity_poly.type
_entity_poly.pdbx_seq_one_letter_code
_entity_poly.pdbx_strand_id
1 'polypeptide(L)'
;MAAPDAPKWEVQLDTWKDLGVEEAEFLEQLWRSKELRGSLRCRGQVYVFDIEKMTQTNTISNKVRTIRRIGPASEEATNDVPEIARCKSQSMEVALVVEVWLAGEWKRLAKEESNEIVRHQEKGETAFEFSSRGTSYIIDLRHMTQTNVKSNRTRTIRIVDRFAAPEAMGFDAFRLAFRERSTDGKALTLEDMRNSWPDEGDPTLLDLTVKSVLKEMGLRGNSGLVDMTEWDHFWALERDGPSHVSAQEVNEQLALALKKDPQVLGRMQMHFEAAAAEFGREGAEEPVLSSQGLLRACERLVASPQNVLEKQWAAELIRKHQADGEVLEEDETLNYYDFLNVMLGRKRFKVHLWMYDISDGFAERWSWLLLGQSFKGIWHTGVVVEWPDKSSEFWFGGKLFDSIPGSTPFGIPKEKRFLGYTYKRRGEVWDYVTRHCAAEFTRENYDVLTHNCNHFSDKLSLFLRNDHIPDEIRKQPELVMETVTARALRPLLNRYL
;
A
#
# COMPACT_ATOMS: atom_id res chain seq x y z
N MET A 1 37.39 -35.11 3.17
CA MET A 1 38.58 -34.24 3.31
C MET A 1 38.06 -32.83 3.45
N ALA A 2 38.32 -32.18 4.59
CA ALA A 2 37.83 -30.83 4.88
C ALA A 2 38.47 -29.81 3.93
N ALA A 3 37.65 -28.90 3.37
CA ALA A 3 38.14 -27.79 2.57
C ALA A 3 39.04 -26.87 3.42
N PRO A 4 40.11 -26.29 2.85
CA PRO A 4 41.07 -25.47 3.59
C PRO A 4 40.46 -24.12 3.98
N ASP A 5 40.96 -23.58 5.11
CA ASP A 5 40.49 -22.40 5.84
C ASP A 5 39.94 -21.26 4.97
N ALA A 6 38.61 -21.14 4.94
CA ALA A 6 37.95 -19.94 4.45
C ALA A 6 38.31 -18.73 5.35
N PRO A 7 38.51 -17.54 4.78
CA PRO A 7 38.78 -16.34 5.55
C PRO A 7 37.64 -16.06 6.54
N LYS A 8 38.00 -15.87 7.81
CA LYS A 8 37.06 -15.59 8.89
C LYS A 8 37.06 -14.11 9.19
N TRP A 9 35.89 -13.58 9.53
CA TRP A 9 35.72 -12.19 9.93
C TRP A 9 35.32 -12.14 11.41
N GLU A 10 36.00 -11.30 12.17
CA GLU A 10 35.74 -11.12 13.60
C GLU A 10 35.41 -9.66 13.92
N VAL A 11 34.61 -9.44 14.96
CA VAL A 11 34.28 -8.12 15.52
C VAL A 11 34.79 -8.00 16.95
N GLN A 12 35.29 -6.81 17.30
CA GLN A 12 35.79 -6.49 18.62
C GLN A 12 34.62 -6.06 19.54
N LEU A 13 34.30 -6.92 20.50
CA LEU A 13 33.46 -6.61 21.66
C LEU A 13 34.38 -6.38 22.87
N ASP A 14 34.19 -7.15 23.94
CA ASP A 14 35.16 -7.25 25.05
C ASP A 14 36.33 -8.19 24.69
N THR A 15 36.06 -9.17 23.82
CA THR A 15 37.03 -10.02 23.13
C THR A 15 36.66 -10.05 21.64
N TRP A 16 37.62 -10.46 20.80
CA TRP A 16 37.31 -10.77 19.40
C TRP A 16 36.33 -11.95 19.34
N LYS A 17 35.28 -11.80 18.54
CA LYS A 17 34.28 -12.85 18.28
C LYS A 17 34.01 -12.97 16.80
N ASP A 18 33.81 -14.20 16.34
CA ASP A 18 33.39 -14.49 14.97
C ASP A 18 32.08 -13.78 14.64
N LEU A 19 32.04 -13.12 13.49
CA LEU A 19 30.82 -12.60 12.90
C LEU A 19 29.94 -13.74 12.42
N GLY A 20 28.62 -13.51 12.36
CA GLY A 20 27.69 -14.49 11.80
C GLY A 20 28.04 -14.83 10.35
N VAL A 21 27.61 -16.02 9.89
CA VAL A 21 27.88 -16.51 8.53
C VAL A 21 27.49 -15.47 7.47
N GLU A 22 26.30 -14.88 7.61
CA GLU A 22 25.77 -13.85 6.70
C GLU A 22 26.61 -12.55 6.70
N GLU A 23 27.06 -12.10 7.88
CA GLU A 23 27.92 -10.91 8.01
C GLU A 23 29.31 -11.13 7.42
N ALA A 24 29.86 -12.34 7.62
CA ALA A 24 31.17 -12.73 7.10
C ALA A 24 31.16 -12.90 5.57
N GLU A 25 30.10 -13.49 5.01
CA GLU A 25 29.93 -13.61 3.55
C GLU A 25 29.80 -12.24 2.88
N PHE A 26 29.01 -11.34 3.48
CA PHE A 26 28.86 -9.97 2.99
C PHE A 26 30.18 -9.17 3.02
N LEU A 27 30.93 -9.25 4.13
CA LEU A 27 32.23 -8.61 4.24
C LEU A 27 33.26 -9.17 3.25
N GLU A 28 33.24 -10.48 3.01
CA GLU A 28 34.12 -11.09 2.03
C GLU A 28 33.76 -10.67 0.59
N GLN A 29 32.46 -10.46 0.30
CA GLN A 29 32.02 -9.90 -0.98
C GLN A 29 32.49 -8.45 -1.16
N LEU A 30 32.34 -7.59 -0.15
CA LEU A 30 32.85 -6.21 -0.17
C LEU A 30 34.37 -6.17 -0.37
N TRP A 31 35.09 -7.02 0.36
CA TRP A 31 36.55 -7.12 0.26
C TRP A 31 37.01 -7.56 -1.14
N ARG A 32 36.36 -8.55 -1.74
CA ARG A 32 36.70 -9.05 -3.09
C ARG A 32 36.33 -8.07 -4.21
N SER A 33 35.23 -7.35 -4.05
CA SER A 33 34.77 -6.33 -5.01
C SER A 33 35.53 -4.99 -4.89
N LYS A 34 36.37 -4.83 -3.84
CA LYS A 34 37.05 -3.57 -3.49
C LYS A 34 36.09 -2.42 -3.20
N GLU A 35 34.86 -2.73 -2.79
CA GLU A 35 33.91 -1.75 -2.30
C GLU A 35 34.28 -1.34 -0.87
N LEU A 36 34.46 -0.04 -0.65
CA LEU A 36 34.98 0.48 0.63
C LEU A 36 33.93 0.45 1.74
N ARG A 37 32.63 0.43 1.39
CA ARG A 37 31.52 0.45 2.35
C ARG A 37 30.32 -0.33 1.83
N GLY A 38 29.58 -0.93 2.75
CA GLY A 38 28.27 -1.54 2.48
C GLY A 38 27.43 -1.67 3.74
N SER A 39 26.11 -1.80 3.58
CA SER A 39 25.18 -1.99 4.69
C SER A 39 24.46 -3.34 4.60
N LEU A 40 24.33 -4.03 5.73
CA LEU A 40 23.62 -5.30 5.84
C LEU A 40 22.65 -5.24 7.03
N ARG A 41 21.42 -5.71 6.83
CA ARG A 41 20.46 -5.92 7.91
C ARG A 41 20.56 -7.36 8.41
N CYS A 42 21.03 -7.55 9.63
CA CYS A 42 21.07 -8.86 10.27
C CYS A 42 20.56 -8.77 11.72
N ARG A 43 19.87 -9.82 12.19
CA ARG A 43 19.32 -9.90 13.56
C ARG A 43 18.43 -8.69 13.95
N GLY A 44 17.65 -8.18 13.00
CA GLY A 44 16.73 -7.05 13.22
C GLY A 44 17.41 -5.69 13.38
N GLN A 45 18.71 -5.56 13.07
CA GLN A 45 19.46 -4.32 13.15
C GLN A 45 20.24 -4.09 11.84
N VAL A 46 20.43 -2.83 11.46
CA VAL A 46 21.20 -2.47 10.26
C VAL A 46 22.62 -2.07 10.65
N TYR A 47 23.60 -2.74 10.06
CA TYR A 47 25.01 -2.49 10.27
C TYR A 47 25.65 -1.92 9.00
N VAL A 48 26.42 -0.84 9.16
CA VAL A 48 27.27 -0.28 8.11
C VAL A 48 28.69 -0.75 8.32
N PHE A 49 29.26 -1.42 7.33
CA PHE A 49 30.64 -1.89 7.34
C PHE A 49 31.50 -0.95 6.50
N ASP A 50 32.63 -0.52 7.06
CA ASP A 50 33.65 0.29 6.40
C ASP A 50 34.94 -0.52 6.36
N ILE A 51 35.30 -0.99 5.17
CA ILE A 51 36.48 -1.83 4.91
C ILE A 51 37.77 -1.02 5.00
N GLU A 52 37.74 0.27 4.64
CA GLU A 52 38.90 1.17 4.72
C GLU A 52 39.30 1.41 6.18
N LYS A 53 38.30 1.63 7.04
CA LYS A 53 38.50 1.85 8.49
C LYS A 53 38.48 0.57 9.30
N MET A 54 38.13 -0.56 8.68
CA MET A 54 37.88 -1.83 9.36
C MET A 54 36.91 -1.68 10.54
N THR A 55 35.74 -1.08 10.28
CA THR A 55 34.70 -0.86 11.31
C THR A 55 33.32 -1.35 10.90
N GLN A 56 32.53 -1.77 11.90
CA GLN A 56 31.11 -2.05 11.83
C GLN A 56 30.38 -1.02 12.70
N THR A 57 29.39 -0.31 12.14
CA THR A 57 28.58 0.68 12.84
C THR A 57 27.13 0.21 12.89
N ASN A 58 26.58 0.07 14.09
CA ASN A 58 25.15 -0.18 14.25
C ASN A 58 24.38 1.13 14.08
N THR A 59 23.48 1.20 13.10
CA THR A 59 22.76 2.44 12.71
C THR A 59 21.71 2.91 13.73
N ILE A 60 21.20 2.01 14.58
CA ILE A 60 20.19 2.33 15.59
C ILE A 60 20.85 2.86 16.86
N SER A 61 21.97 2.27 17.28
CA SER A 61 22.68 2.64 18.51
C SER A 61 23.88 3.58 18.29
N ASN A 62 24.25 3.84 17.03
CA ASN A 62 25.47 4.54 16.62
C ASN A 62 26.77 3.95 17.20
N LYS A 63 26.74 2.70 17.70
CA LYS A 63 27.91 2.05 18.29
C LYS A 63 28.82 1.54 17.17
N VAL A 64 30.05 2.03 17.15
CA VAL A 64 31.12 1.61 16.22
C VAL A 64 31.97 0.54 16.88
N ARG A 65 32.28 -0.52 16.13
CA ARG A 65 33.10 -1.67 16.55
C ARG A 65 34.16 -1.94 15.49
N THR A 66 35.37 -2.29 15.91
CA THR A 66 36.43 -2.69 14.97
C THR A 66 36.16 -4.10 14.47
N ILE A 67 36.43 -4.35 13.18
CA ILE A 67 36.37 -5.68 12.57
C ILE A 67 37.76 -6.06 12.04
N ARG A 68 38.01 -7.36 11.83
CA ARG A 68 39.23 -7.83 11.17
C ARG A 68 38.97 -9.09 10.36
N ARG A 69 39.76 -9.27 9.31
CA ARG A 69 39.81 -10.48 8.48
C ARG A 69 40.98 -11.35 8.92
N ILE A 70 40.74 -12.64 9.15
CA ILE A 70 41.73 -13.65 9.50
C ILE A 70 41.74 -14.70 8.39
N GLY A 71 42.84 -14.78 7.65
CA GLY A 71 43.04 -15.73 6.55
C GLY A 71 44.37 -15.48 5.84
N PRO A 72 44.85 -16.38 4.98
CA PRO A 72 46.14 -16.24 4.32
C PRO A 72 46.19 -14.95 3.50
N ALA A 73 47.22 -14.14 3.77
CA ALA A 73 47.49 -12.90 3.07
C ALA A 73 47.93 -13.20 1.64
N SER A 74 47.17 -12.74 0.65
CA SER A 74 47.69 -12.62 -0.71
C SER A 74 48.57 -11.37 -0.77
N GLU A 75 49.86 -11.64 -0.89
CA GLU A 75 51.01 -10.80 -1.25
C GLU A 75 50.78 -9.32 -1.61
N GLU A 76 51.47 -8.49 -0.83
CA GLU A 76 52.09 -7.19 -1.11
C GLU A 76 51.97 -6.61 -2.53
N ALA A 77 51.30 -5.46 -2.64
CA ALA A 77 51.73 -4.39 -3.55
C ALA A 77 52.34 -3.29 -2.67
N THR A 78 53.65 -3.18 -2.78
CA THR A 78 54.57 -2.34 -2.03
C THR A 78 54.25 -0.84 -2.10
N ASN A 79 54.51 -0.20 -0.97
CA ASN A 79 54.63 1.24 -0.80
C ASN A 79 55.53 1.88 -1.86
N ASP A 80 54.98 2.80 -2.66
CA ASP A 80 55.70 3.98 -3.12
C ASP A 80 54.71 5.15 -3.12
N VAL A 81 55.02 6.13 -2.28
CA VAL A 81 54.30 7.40 -2.18
C VAL A 81 54.95 8.39 -3.13
N PRO A 82 54.22 9.00 -4.07
CA PRO A 82 54.57 10.33 -4.56
C PRO A 82 53.80 11.38 -3.76
N GLU A 83 54.57 12.29 -3.19
CA GLU A 83 54.11 13.53 -2.56
C GLU A 83 53.19 14.36 -3.46
N ILE A 84 52.09 14.82 -2.85
CA ILE A 84 51.39 16.08 -3.10
C ILE A 84 50.72 16.22 -4.48
N ALA A 85 49.45 15.81 -4.52
CA ALA A 85 48.42 16.61 -5.17
C ALA A 85 47.31 16.86 -4.15
N ARG A 86 47.23 18.10 -3.64
CA ARG A 86 46.03 18.61 -2.97
C ARG A 86 44.85 18.47 -3.94
N CYS A 87 44.12 17.35 -3.88
CA CYS A 87 42.86 17.21 -4.59
C CYS A 87 41.77 17.80 -3.69
N LYS A 88 41.16 18.86 -4.20
CA LYS A 88 40.11 19.65 -3.57
C LYS A 88 39.03 18.73 -3.02
N SER A 89 38.47 19.11 -1.88
CA SER A 89 37.19 18.62 -1.35
C SER A 89 36.19 18.43 -2.50
N GLN A 90 36.02 17.20 -2.96
CA GLN A 90 34.85 16.84 -3.76
C GLN A 90 33.70 16.78 -2.77
N SER A 91 32.90 17.83 -2.81
CA SER A 91 31.54 17.86 -2.30
C SER A 91 30.85 16.53 -2.58
N MET A 92 30.19 15.95 -1.57
CA MET A 92 29.12 14.97 -1.76
C MET A 92 28.23 15.45 -2.92
N GLU A 93 28.31 14.83 -4.10
CA GLU A 93 27.32 15.06 -5.15
C GLU A 93 26.00 14.51 -4.62
N VAL A 94 25.12 15.40 -4.19
CA VAL A 94 23.75 15.06 -3.83
C VAL A 94 23.09 14.51 -5.10
N ALA A 95 22.73 13.23 -5.09
CA ALA A 95 22.25 12.50 -6.26
C ALA A 95 20.77 12.80 -6.57
N LEU A 96 20.34 14.07 -6.52
CA LEU A 96 18.96 14.43 -6.83
C LEU A 96 18.72 14.48 -8.34
N VAL A 97 17.58 13.97 -8.78
CA VAL A 97 17.12 14.00 -10.18
C VAL A 97 15.78 14.70 -10.22
N VAL A 98 15.59 15.53 -11.24
CA VAL A 98 14.33 16.21 -11.49
C VAL A 98 13.53 15.42 -12.52
N GLU A 99 12.28 15.14 -12.19
CA GLU A 99 11.34 14.44 -13.06
C GLU A 99 10.19 15.36 -13.45
N VAL A 100 9.69 15.22 -14.67
CA VAL A 100 8.55 15.98 -15.19
C VAL A 100 7.43 15.03 -15.58
N TRP A 101 6.19 15.36 -15.20
CA TRP A 101 5.03 14.55 -15.56
C TRP A 101 4.67 14.73 -17.03
N LEU A 102 4.73 13.65 -17.79
CA LEU A 102 4.56 13.66 -19.24
C LEU A 102 3.95 12.36 -19.76
N ALA A 103 2.79 12.49 -20.43
CA ALA A 103 2.11 11.37 -21.08
C ALA A 103 1.79 10.20 -20.13
N GLY A 104 1.39 10.49 -18.89
CA GLY A 104 0.97 9.49 -17.91
C GLY A 104 2.09 8.89 -17.08
N GLU A 105 3.32 9.42 -17.18
CA GLU A 105 4.47 8.94 -16.43
C GLU A 105 5.43 10.07 -16.01
N TRP A 106 6.25 9.81 -15.00
CA TRP A 106 7.35 10.68 -14.60
C TRP A 106 8.57 10.45 -15.50
N LYS A 107 8.99 11.49 -16.24
CA LYS A 107 10.18 11.44 -17.10
C LYS A 107 11.33 12.18 -16.48
N ARG A 108 12.48 11.52 -16.37
CA ARG A 108 13.72 12.13 -15.90
C ARG A 108 14.20 13.20 -16.88
N LEU A 109 14.49 14.39 -16.37
CA LEU A 109 15.22 15.42 -17.11
C LEU A 109 16.68 14.99 -17.28
N ALA A 110 17.39 15.59 -18.24
CA ALA A 110 18.80 15.28 -18.43
C ALA A 110 19.62 15.65 -17.18
N LYS A 111 20.79 15.01 -17.01
CA LYS A 111 21.62 15.17 -15.80
C LYS A 111 21.99 16.64 -15.57
N GLU A 112 22.35 17.33 -16.63
CA GLU A 112 22.76 18.74 -16.60
C GLU A 112 21.60 19.64 -16.16
N GLU A 113 20.41 19.37 -16.70
CA GLU A 113 19.17 20.09 -16.41
C GLU A 113 18.74 19.90 -14.96
N SER A 114 18.79 18.65 -14.48
CA SER A 114 18.49 18.32 -13.08
C SER A 114 19.45 19.02 -12.13
N ASN A 115 20.75 18.96 -12.42
CA ASN A 115 21.79 19.58 -11.59
C ASN A 115 21.62 21.10 -11.53
N GLU A 116 21.20 21.75 -12.62
CA GLU A 116 20.94 23.18 -12.64
C GLU A 116 19.76 23.54 -11.73
N ILE A 117 18.64 22.84 -11.87
CA ILE A 117 17.44 23.08 -11.05
C ILE A 117 17.73 22.86 -9.55
N VAL A 118 18.45 21.79 -9.21
CA VAL A 118 18.85 21.49 -7.82
C VAL A 118 19.76 22.60 -7.26
N ARG A 119 20.70 23.14 -8.05
CA ARG A 119 21.52 24.28 -7.60
C ARG A 119 20.71 25.55 -7.31
N HIS A 120 19.67 25.83 -8.12
CA HIS A 120 18.77 26.95 -7.84
C HIS A 120 17.96 26.72 -6.56
N GLN A 121 17.52 25.47 -6.32
CA GLN A 121 16.87 25.08 -5.07
C GLN A 121 17.79 25.29 -3.86
N GLU A 122 19.06 24.86 -3.93
CA GLU A 122 20.05 25.02 -2.86
C GLU A 122 20.36 26.49 -2.55
N LYS A 123 20.26 27.37 -3.54
CA LYS A 123 20.38 28.83 -3.36
C LYS A 123 19.14 29.48 -2.73
N GLY A 124 18.06 28.72 -2.54
CA GLY A 124 16.78 29.23 -2.05
C GLY A 124 15.99 30.01 -3.10
N GLU A 125 16.36 29.89 -4.38
CA GLU A 125 15.60 30.51 -5.46
C GLU A 125 14.30 29.75 -5.68
N THR A 126 13.18 30.47 -5.75
CA THR A 126 11.86 29.84 -5.81
C THR A 126 11.26 29.82 -7.21
N ALA A 127 11.71 30.69 -8.11
CA ALA A 127 11.30 30.71 -9.50
C ALA A 127 12.41 31.30 -10.38
N PHE A 128 12.68 30.68 -11.52
CA PHE A 128 13.74 31.09 -12.44
C PHE A 128 13.47 30.63 -13.88
N GLU A 129 14.07 31.32 -14.85
CA GLU A 129 14.06 30.87 -16.24
C GLU A 129 15.17 29.86 -16.50
N PHE A 130 14.82 28.80 -17.22
CA PHE A 130 15.67 27.67 -17.53
C PHE A 130 15.55 27.37 -19.02
N SER A 131 16.66 27.25 -19.74
CA SER A 131 16.65 26.96 -21.18
C SER A 131 17.22 25.58 -21.46
N SER A 132 16.40 24.70 -22.04
CA SER A 132 16.79 23.36 -22.45
C SER A 132 16.51 23.16 -23.94
N ARG A 133 17.51 22.65 -24.66
CA ARG A 133 17.40 22.24 -26.08
C ARG A 133 16.72 23.30 -26.97
N GLY A 134 17.07 24.57 -26.78
CA GLY A 134 16.52 25.70 -27.55
C GLY A 134 15.09 26.14 -27.16
N THR A 135 14.56 25.62 -26.06
CA THR A 135 13.26 25.98 -25.50
C THR A 135 13.43 26.54 -24.10
N SER A 136 12.83 27.69 -23.84
CA SER A 136 12.86 28.34 -22.52
C SER A 136 11.64 27.92 -21.70
N TYR A 137 11.89 27.68 -20.43
CA TYR A 137 10.92 27.28 -19.43
C TYR A 137 11.05 28.19 -18.21
N ILE A 138 9.95 28.41 -17.51
CA ILE A 138 9.95 28.99 -16.17
C ILE A 138 9.75 27.83 -15.19
N ILE A 139 10.72 27.63 -14.30
CA ILE A 139 10.62 26.69 -13.20
C ILE A 139 10.10 27.45 -11.98
N ASP A 140 9.06 26.92 -11.34
CA ASP A 140 8.52 27.40 -10.07
C ASP A 140 8.62 26.26 -9.05
N LEU A 141 9.56 26.38 -8.11
CA LEU A 141 9.82 25.40 -7.06
C LEU A 141 8.85 25.51 -5.88
N ARG A 142 8.03 26.57 -5.77
CA ARG A 142 6.97 26.65 -4.75
C ARG A 142 5.81 25.73 -5.12
N HIS A 143 5.41 25.79 -6.39
CA HIS A 143 4.33 24.98 -6.91
C HIS A 143 4.80 23.68 -7.56
N MET A 144 6.13 23.48 -7.64
CA MET A 144 6.76 22.34 -8.32
C MET A 144 6.26 22.21 -9.76
N THR A 145 6.40 23.29 -10.54
CA THR A 145 5.96 23.34 -11.94
C THR A 145 7.04 23.82 -12.91
N GLN A 146 6.91 23.39 -14.16
CA GLN A 146 7.68 23.84 -15.31
C GLN A 146 6.70 24.40 -16.35
N THR A 147 6.84 25.67 -16.71
CA THR A 147 6.02 26.34 -17.71
C THR A 147 6.82 26.64 -18.96
N ASN A 148 6.39 26.12 -20.11
CA ASN A 148 7.04 26.41 -21.38
C ASN A 148 6.71 27.86 -21.82
N VAL A 149 7.71 28.71 -21.99
CA VAL A 149 7.55 30.14 -22.27
C VAL A 149 6.83 30.40 -23.61
N LYS A 150 7.07 29.55 -24.62
CA LYS A 150 6.48 29.72 -25.96
C LYS A 150 5.03 29.27 -26.05
N SER A 151 4.70 28.14 -25.42
CA SER A 151 3.38 27.51 -25.52
C SER A 151 2.46 27.82 -24.33
N ASN A 152 3.01 28.45 -23.28
CA ASN A 152 2.36 28.66 -21.99
C ASN A 152 1.83 27.37 -21.33
N ARG A 153 2.32 26.20 -21.75
CA ARG A 153 1.93 24.91 -21.17
C ARG A 153 2.71 24.68 -19.88
N THR A 154 1.99 24.47 -18.79
CA THR A 154 2.55 24.15 -17.48
C THR A 154 2.50 22.64 -17.23
N ARG A 155 3.57 22.10 -16.65
CA ARG A 155 3.71 20.68 -16.26
C ARG A 155 4.19 20.62 -14.82
N THR A 156 3.79 19.57 -14.11
CA THR A 156 4.28 19.32 -12.76
C THR A 156 5.67 18.68 -12.83
N ILE A 157 6.56 19.09 -11.92
CA ILE A 157 7.86 18.48 -11.70
C ILE A 157 7.92 17.91 -10.28
N ARG A 158 8.82 16.96 -10.04
CA ARG A 158 9.19 16.50 -8.71
C ARG A 158 10.71 16.33 -8.63
N ILE A 159 11.25 16.40 -7.43
CA ILE A 159 12.69 16.20 -7.17
C ILE A 159 12.80 14.96 -6.31
N VAL A 160 13.51 13.95 -6.81
CA VAL A 160 13.65 12.64 -6.17
C VAL A 160 15.12 12.27 -6.04
N ASP A 161 15.45 11.42 -5.07
CA ASP A 161 16.78 10.81 -5.01
C ASP A 161 16.94 9.83 -6.19
N ARG A 162 18.04 9.94 -6.93
CA ARG A 162 18.41 9.05 -8.05
C ARG A 162 18.39 7.58 -7.65
N PHE A 163 18.73 7.28 -6.41
CA PHE A 163 18.82 5.92 -5.87
C PHE A 163 17.56 5.47 -5.13
N ALA A 164 16.59 6.36 -4.90
CA ALA A 164 15.26 5.92 -4.48
C ALA A 164 14.66 5.10 -5.63
N ALA A 165 14.36 3.84 -5.36
CA ALA A 165 13.89 2.91 -6.38
C ALA A 165 12.64 3.47 -7.10
N PRO A 166 12.63 3.53 -8.44
CA PRO A 166 11.43 3.94 -9.21
C PRO A 166 10.24 3.01 -8.98
N GLU A 167 10.52 1.74 -8.65
CA GLU A 167 9.55 0.64 -8.56
C GLU A 167 8.54 0.78 -7.42
N ALA A 168 8.75 1.73 -6.52
CA ALA A 168 8.33 1.58 -5.15
C ALA A 168 6.86 2.00 -4.87
N MET A 169 6.09 2.26 -5.94
CA MET A 169 4.62 2.36 -5.92
C MET A 169 3.90 1.43 -6.91
N GLY A 170 4.65 0.60 -7.64
CA GLY A 170 4.16 -0.42 -8.59
C GLY A 170 3.57 0.09 -9.91
N PHE A 171 3.35 1.40 -10.09
CA PHE A 171 2.89 1.96 -11.37
C PHE A 171 3.90 1.73 -12.50
N ASP A 172 5.20 1.78 -12.22
CA ASP A 172 6.23 1.55 -13.24
C ASP A 172 6.22 0.12 -13.78
N ALA A 173 5.90 -0.88 -12.95
CA ALA A 173 5.70 -2.25 -13.38
C ALA A 173 4.49 -2.37 -14.32
N PHE A 174 3.39 -1.67 -14.01
CA PHE A 174 2.22 -1.60 -14.90
C PHE A 174 2.57 -0.94 -16.23
N ARG A 175 3.30 0.18 -16.22
CA ARG A 175 3.74 0.87 -17.44
C ARG A 175 4.68 0.03 -18.29
N LEU A 176 5.59 -0.71 -17.68
CA LEU A 176 6.46 -1.66 -18.40
C LEU A 176 5.60 -2.74 -19.07
N ALA A 177 4.69 -3.35 -18.31
CA ALA A 177 3.77 -4.37 -18.81
C ALA A 177 2.86 -3.83 -19.95
N PHE A 178 2.45 -2.56 -19.89
CA PHE A 178 1.70 -1.89 -20.96
C PHE A 178 2.52 -1.80 -22.24
N ARG A 179 3.78 -1.36 -22.15
CA ARG A 179 4.67 -1.19 -23.32
C ARG A 179 5.03 -2.50 -23.99
N GLU A 180 5.18 -3.56 -23.22
CA GLU A 180 5.44 -4.91 -23.76
C GLU A 180 4.24 -5.43 -24.58
N ARG A 181 3.03 -4.93 -24.30
CA ARG A 181 1.79 -5.40 -24.93
C ARG A 181 1.28 -4.49 -26.02
N SER A 182 1.43 -3.17 -25.87
CA SER A 182 0.95 -2.19 -26.85
C SER A 182 1.86 -2.15 -28.08
N THR A 183 1.31 -2.46 -29.25
CA THR A 183 2.04 -2.43 -30.52
C THR A 183 2.48 -1.03 -30.95
N ASP A 184 1.66 -0.01 -30.68
CA ASP A 184 1.95 1.39 -31.05
C ASP A 184 2.53 2.24 -29.89
N GLY A 185 2.56 1.66 -28.68
CA GLY A 185 3.00 2.30 -27.44
C GLY A 185 2.07 3.41 -26.94
N LYS A 186 0.88 3.58 -27.50
CA LYS A 186 -0.08 4.64 -27.17
C LYS A 186 -1.38 4.11 -26.60
N ALA A 187 -1.89 3.01 -27.15
CA ALA A 187 -3.12 2.38 -26.70
C ALA A 187 -3.00 0.85 -26.79
N LEU A 188 -3.75 0.16 -25.93
CA LEU A 188 -4.01 -1.26 -26.06
C LEU A 188 -5.28 -1.46 -26.88
N THR A 189 -5.16 -2.29 -27.90
CA THR A 189 -6.26 -2.77 -28.74
C THR A 189 -6.73 -4.15 -28.29
N LEU A 190 -7.86 -4.58 -28.83
CA LEU A 190 -8.35 -5.96 -28.67
C LEU A 190 -7.32 -7.01 -29.11
N GLU A 191 -6.61 -6.74 -30.20
CA GLU A 191 -5.61 -7.64 -30.76
C GLU A 191 -4.37 -7.73 -29.87
N ASP A 192 -3.88 -6.60 -29.36
CA ASP A 192 -2.75 -6.55 -28.42
C ASP A 192 -3.03 -7.41 -27.17
N MET A 193 -4.22 -7.23 -26.57
CA MET A 193 -4.60 -7.99 -25.38
C MET A 193 -4.74 -9.48 -25.69
N ARG A 194 -5.33 -9.84 -26.83
CA ARG A 194 -5.52 -11.24 -27.24
C ARG A 194 -4.19 -11.95 -27.45
N ASN A 195 -3.20 -11.27 -28.02
CA ASN A 195 -1.85 -11.80 -28.22
C ASN A 195 -1.06 -11.96 -26.91
N SER A 196 -1.39 -11.16 -25.89
CA SER A 196 -0.71 -11.18 -24.59
C SER A 196 -1.33 -12.16 -23.58
N TRP A 197 -2.52 -12.68 -23.86
CA TRP A 197 -3.25 -13.54 -22.95
C TRP A 197 -2.72 -14.97 -23.01
N PRO A 198 -2.70 -15.73 -21.89
CA PRO A 198 -2.33 -17.14 -21.92
C PRO A 198 -3.18 -17.92 -22.92
N ASP A 199 -2.54 -18.71 -23.78
CA ASP A 199 -3.18 -19.49 -24.85
C ASP A 199 -3.77 -20.80 -24.29
N GLU A 200 -4.56 -20.67 -23.22
CA GLU A 200 -5.19 -21.79 -22.51
C GLU A 200 -6.71 -21.66 -22.59
N GLY A 201 -7.35 -22.38 -23.51
CA GLY A 201 -8.80 -22.57 -23.52
C GLY A 201 -9.51 -22.39 -24.86
N ASP A 202 -10.84 -22.24 -24.80
CA ASP A 202 -11.70 -22.02 -25.96
C ASP A 202 -11.46 -20.60 -26.53
N PRO A 203 -11.09 -20.45 -27.82
CA PRO A 203 -10.87 -19.15 -28.47
C PRO A 203 -12.05 -18.17 -28.36
N THR A 204 -13.26 -18.70 -28.23
CA THR A 204 -14.49 -17.92 -28.05
C THR A 204 -14.57 -17.34 -26.64
N LEU A 205 -14.27 -18.16 -25.62
CA LEU A 205 -14.23 -17.71 -24.23
C LEU A 205 -13.10 -16.70 -24.00
N LEU A 206 -11.96 -16.93 -24.64
CA LEU A 206 -10.85 -15.98 -24.64
C LEU A 206 -11.30 -14.62 -25.21
N ASP A 207 -11.91 -14.60 -26.38
CA ASP A 207 -12.38 -13.37 -27.03
C ASP A 207 -13.41 -12.62 -26.18
N LEU A 208 -14.35 -13.33 -25.54
CA LEU A 208 -15.32 -12.73 -24.62
C LEU A 208 -14.66 -12.17 -23.35
N THR A 209 -13.68 -12.89 -22.80
CA THR A 209 -12.94 -12.47 -21.60
C THR A 209 -12.15 -11.21 -21.88
N VAL A 210 -11.36 -11.19 -22.95
CA VAL A 210 -10.56 -10.03 -23.34
C VAL A 210 -11.45 -8.81 -23.61
N LYS A 211 -12.59 -9.00 -24.29
CA LYS A 211 -13.58 -7.92 -24.50
C LYS A 211 -14.16 -7.38 -23.19
N SER A 212 -14.46 -8.25 -22.22
CA SER A 212 -14.96 -7.81 -20.91
C SER A 212 -13.91 -6.99 -20.17
N VAL A 213 -12.67 -7.51 -20.09
CA VAL A 213 -11.56 -6.85 -19.37
C VAL A 213 -11.23 -5.50 -19.99
N LEU A 214 -11.15 -5.41 -21.33
CA LEU A 214 -10.92 -4.12 -22.00
C LEU A 214 -12.04 -3.11 -21.75
N LYS A 215 -13.29 -3.58 -21.68
CA LYS A 215 -14.44 -2.73 -21.36
C LYS A 215 -14.38 -2.24 -19.91
N GLU A 216 -13.95 -3.08 -18.98
CA GLU A 216 -13.78 -2.73 -17.56
C GLU A 216 -12.62 -1.75 -17.35
N MET A 217 -11.52 -1.92 -18.09
CA MET A 217 -10.39 -0.97 -18.10
C MET A 217 -10.76 0.40 -18.68
N GLY A 218 -11.56 0.42 -19.75
CA GLY A 218 -11.89 1.63 -20.53
C GLY A 218 -12.86 2.60 -19.85
N LEU A 219 -12.38 3.36 -18.86
CA LEU A 219 -13.18 4.32 -18.09
C LEU A 219 -13.75 5.49 -18.89
N ARG A 220 -13.05 5.94 -19.94
CA ARG A 220 -13.51 7.07 -20.77
C ARG A 220 -14.59 6.65 -21.78
N GLY A 221 -14.89 5.36 -21.89
CA GLY A 221 -15.87 4.84 -22.85
C GLY A 221 -15.40 4.93 -24.32
N ASN A 222 -14.10 5.10 -24.54
CA ASN A 222 -13.52 5.07 -25.88
C ASN A 222 -13.58 3.64 -26.41
N SER A 223 -14.04 3.49 -27.66
CA SER A 223 -14.38 2.23 -28.31
C SER A 223 -13.23 1.20 -28.34
N GLY A 224 -13.09 0.40 -27.28
CA GLY A 224 -12.15 -0.73 -27.22
C GLY A 224 -10.67 -0.35 -27.24
N LEU A 225 -10.34 0.92 -26.94
CA LEU A 225 -8.98 1.42 -26.81
C LEU A 225 -8.73 1.85 -25.37
N VAL A 226 -7.67 1.32 -24.78
CA VAL A 226 -7.25 1.61 -23.40
C VAL A 226 -5.89 2.29 -23.44
N ASP A 227 -5.79 3.52 -22.91
CA ASP A 227 -4.49 4.19 -22.79
C ASP A 227 -3.73 3.75 -21.53
N MET A 228 -2.46 4.18 -21.42
CA MET A 228 -1.60 3.83 -20.28
C MET A 228 -2.20 4.29 -18.94
N THR A 229 -2.96 5.40 -18.91
CA THR A 229 -3.57 5.88 -17.66
C THR A 229 -4.75 5.02 -17.21
N GLU A 230 -5.56 4.52 -18.14
CA GLU A 230 -6.64 3.56 -17.84
C GLU A 230 -6.08 2.20 -17.43
N TRP A 231 -5.03 1.73 -18.11
CA TRP A 231 -4.31 0.52 -17.74
C TRP A 231 -3.74 0.58 -16.32
N ASP A 232 -2.97 1.64 -16.04
CA ASP A 232 -2.35 1.86 -14.73
C ASP A 232 -3.42 1.92 -13.64
N HIS A 233 -4.55 2.61 -13.90
CA HIS A 233 -5.65 2.70 -12.96
C HIS A 233 -6.32 1.36 -12.67
N PHE A 234 -6.62 0.58 -13.71
CA PHE A 234 -7.25 -0.74 -13.56
C PHE A 234 -6.41 -1.66 -12.68
N TRP A 235 -5.12 -1.83 -13.00
CA TRP A 235 -4.26 -2.72 -12.24
C TRP A 235 -3.93 -2.20 -10.84
N ALA A 236 -3.84 -0.88 -10.67
CA ALA A 236 -3.70 -0.31 -9.34
C ALA A 236 -4.94 -0.57 -8.47
N LEU A 237 -6.15 -0.52 -9.03
CA LEU A 237 -7.37 -0.87 -8.28
C LEU A 237 -7.51 -2.37 -8.02
N GLU A 238 -7.09 -3.23 -8.93
CA GLU A 238 -7.07 -4.68 -8.68
C GLU A 238 -6.07 -5.06 -7.58
N ARG A 239 -4.95 -4.32 -7.47
CA ARG A 239 -3.96 -4.51 -6.40
C ARG A 239 -4.41 -3.93 -5.06
N ASP A 240 -4.93 -2.70 -5.07
CA ASP A 240 -5.13 -1.89 -3.85
C ASP A 240 -6.58 -1.90 -3.34
N GLY A 241 -7.53 -2.17 -4.22
CA GLY A 241 -8.94 -2.23 -3.90
C GLY A 241 -9.27 -3.48 -3.08
N PRO A 242 -10.16 -3.39 -2.08
CA PRO A 242 -10.54 -4.56 -1.32
C PRO A 242 -11.20 -5.58 -2.24
N SER A 243 -12.15 -5.18 -3.09
CA SER A 243 -12.83 -6.08 -4.03
C SER A 243 -13.14 -5.39 -5.35
N HIS A 244 -13.41 -6.19 -6.40
CA HIS A 244 -13.91 -5.70 -7.69
C HIS A 244 -15.12 -4.77 -7.54
N VAL A 245 -16.07 -5.09 -6.63
CA VAL A 245 -17.24 -4.23 -6.37
C VAL A 245 -16.82 -2.87 -5.84
N SER A 246 -15.82 -2.84 -4.96
CA SER A 246 -15.31 -1.59 -4.38
C SER A 246 -14.52 -0.77 -5.40
N ALA A 247 -13.77 -1.42 -6.28
CA ALA A 247 -13.13 -0.77 -7.43
C ALA A 247 -14.17 -0.18 -8.39
N GLN A 248 -15.24 -0.92 -8.69
CA GLN A 248 -16.32 -0.45 -9.56
C GLN A 248 -16.99 0.82 -9.01
N GLU A 249 -17.22 0.93 -7.71
CA GLU A 249 -17.80 2.15 -7.12
C GLU A 249 -16.91 3.39 -7.31
N VAL A 250 -15.58 3.22 -7.22
CA VAL A 250 -14.61 4.28 -7.52
C VAL A 250 -14.69 4.65 -9.00
N ASN A 251 -14.73 3.64 -9.88
CA ASN A 251 -14.83 3.81 -11.33
C ASN A 251 -16.10 4.57 -11.72
N GLU A 252 -17.23 4.29 -11.10
CA GLU A 252 -18.50 4.98 -11.37
C GLU A 252 -18.41 6.48 -11.05
N GLN A 253 -17.83 6.85 -9.91
CA GLN A 253 -17.62 8.25 -9.54
C GLN A 253 -16.59 8.93 -10.45
N LEU A 254 -15.49 8.25 -10.73
CA LEU A 254 -14.42 8.78 -11.58
C LEU A 254 -14.87 8.95 -13.04
N ALA A 255 -15.70 8.04 -13.56
CA ALA A 255 -16.28 8.15 -14.90
C ALA A 255 -17.16 9.40 -15.05
N LEU A 256 -17.88 9.81 -13.99
CA LEU A 256 -18.63 11.08 -13.98
C LEU A 256 -17.69 12.30 -14.02
N ALA A 257 -16.54 12.22 -13.36
CA ALA A 257 -15.52 13.27 -13.42
C ALA A 257 -14.83 13.34 -14.78
N LEU A 258 -14.49 12.19 -15.38
CA LEU A 258 -13.86 12.07 -16.68
C LEU A 258 -14.70 12.66 -17.83
N LYS A 259 -16.04 12.59 -17.71
CA LYS A 259 -16.95 13.27 -18.65
C LYS A 259 -16.79 14.80 -18.63
N LYS A 260 -16.40 15.38 -17.49
CA LYS A 260 -16.18 16.83 -17.33
C LYS A 260 -14.75 17.23 -17.65
N ASP A 261 -13.80 16.39 -17.28
CA ASP A 261 -12.37 16.62 -17.45
C ASP A 261 -11.64 15.32 -17.80
N PRO A 262 -11.36 15.07 -19.10
CA PRO A 262 -10.72 13.83 -19.55
C PRO A 262 -9.31 13.58 -18.98
N GLN A 263 -8.66 14.62 -18.46
CA GLN A 263 -7.30 14.57 -17.93
C GLN A 263 -7.26 14.31 -16.42
N VAL A 264 -8.39 14.34 -15.72
CA VAL A 264 -8.44 14.20 -14.25
C VAL A 264 -7.78 12.90 -13.78
N LEU A 265 -7.98 11.78 -14.46
CA LEU A 265 -7.39 10.50 -14.06
C LEU A 265 -5.85 10.54 -14.03
N GLY A 266 -5.23 11.03 -15.10
CA GLY A 266 -3.78 11.15 -15.16
C GLY A 266 -3.23 12.16 -14.15
N ARG A 267 -3.97 13.23 -13.83
CA ARG A 267 -3.56 14.18 -12.77
C ARG A 267 -3.72 13.58 -11.37
N MET A 268 -4.75 12.77 -11.14
CA MET A 268 -4.92 12.03 -9.87
C MET A 268 -3.77 11.05 -9.63
N GLN A 269 -3.36 10.28 -10.65
CA GLN A 269 -2.19 9.40 -10.59
C GLN A 269 -0.90 10.19 -10.30
N MET A 270 -0.69 11.29 -11.03
CA MET A 270 0.42 12.21 -10.79
C MET A 270 0.44 12.73 -9.35
N HIS A 271 -0.70 13.16 -8.81
CA HIS A 271 -0.79 13.69 -7.45
C HIS A 271 -0.48 12.62 -6.41
N PHE A 272 -0.98 11.40 -6.60
CA PHE A 272 -0.65 10.25 -5.76
C PHE A 272 0.86 9.97 -5.78
N GLU A 273 1.46 9.88 -6.97
CA GLU A 273 2.89 9.62 -7.14
C GLU A 273 3.82 10.72 -6.66
N ALA A 274 3.43 11.99 -6.80
CA ALA A 274 4.16 13.10 -6.22
C ALA A 274 4.09 13.06 -4.69
N ALA A 275 2.89 12.88 -4.13
CA ALA A 275 2.68 12.95 -2.69
C ALA A 275 3.39 11.82 -1.94
N ALA A 276 3.36 10.60 -2.49
CA ALA A 276 4.07 9.46 -1.90
C ALA A 276 5.59 9.60 -1.97
N ALA A 277 6.13 10.18 -3.05
CA ALA A 277 7.57 10.38 -3.21
C ALA A 277 8.12 11.52 -2.34
N GLU A 278 7.38 12.63 -2.22
CA GLU A 278 7.85 13.84 -1.53
C GLU A 278 7.55 13.84 -0.02
N PHE A 279 6.44 13.23 0.37
CA PHE A 279 5.94 13.24 1.75
C PHE A 279 5.60 11.82 2.24
N GLY A 280 6.29 10.83 1.70
CA GLY A 280 6.19 9.45 2.15
C GLY A 280 6.55 9.31 3.62
N ARG A 281 6.09 8.23 4.25
CA ARG A 281 6.40 7.96 5.66
C ARG A 281 7.91 7.74 5.84
N GLU A 282 8.55 8.57 6.66
CA GLU A 282 9.98 8.43 6.98
C GLU A 282 10.27 7.05 7.60
N GLY A 283 11.24 6.33 7.04
CA GLY A 283 11.66 5.00 7.52
C GLY A 283 10.86 3.81 6.97
N ALA A 284 9.88 4.03 6.09
CA ALA A 284 9.25 2.94 5.34
C ALA A 284 10.21 2.35 4.29
N GLU A 285 10.15 1.02 4.08
CA GLU A 285 10.96 0.33 3.06
C GLU A 285 10.56 0.74 1.63
N GLU A 286 9.31 1.18 1.45
CA GLU A 286 8.73 1.68 0.21
C GLU A 286 8.06 3.06 0.44
N PRO A 287 8.06 3.97 -0.55
CA PRO A 287 7.38 5.26 -0.49
C PRO A 287 5.87 5.02 -0.49
N VAL A 288 5.29 5.10 0.70
CA VAL A 288 3.84 5.02 0.90
C VAL A 288 3.30 6.40 1.22
N LEU A 289 2.15 6.75 0.61
CA LEU A 289 1.47 8.00 0.89
C LEU A 289 1.00 8.04 2.35
N SER A 290 1.46 9.03 3.11
CA SER A 290 0.96 9.30 4.46
C SER A 290 -0.25 10.25 4.42
N SER A 291 -1.11 10.19 5.44
CA SER A 291 -2.19 11.17 5.62
C SER A 291 -1.70 12.62 5.61
N GLN A 292 -0.57 12.89 6.29
CA GLN A 292 0.03 14.23 6.30
C GLN A 292 0.55 14.62 4.91
N GLY A 293 1.16 13.67 4.20
CA GLY A 293 1.62 13.89 2.83
C GLY A 293 0.50 14.19 1.85
N LEU A 294 -0.64 13.51 1.99
CA LEU A 294 -1.84 13.81 1.22
C LEU A 294 -2.35 15.24 1.51
N LEU A 295 -2.47 15.61 2.78
CA LEU A 295 -2.94 16.95 3.16
C LEU A 295 -2.03 18.06 2.60
N ARG A 296 -0.70 17.91 2.70
CA ARG A 296 0.26 18.86 2.10
C ARG A 296 0.15 18.92 0.58
N ALA A 297 -0.03 17.79 -0.08
CA ALA A 297 -0.26 17.76 -1.52
C ALA A 297 -1.56 18.48 -1.92
N CYS A 298 -2.63 18.31 -1.14
CA CYS A 298 -3.89 19.03 -1.31
C CYS A 298 -3.72 20.54 -1.09
N GLU A 299 -2.99 20.97 -0.06
CA GLU A 299 -2.72 22.39 0.21
C GLU A 299 -1.99 23.04 -0.99
N ARG A 300 -0.97 22.35 -1.52
CA ARG A 300 -0.25 22.79 -2.72
C ARG A 300 -1.17 22.88 -3.94
N LEU A 301 -2.04 21.88 -4.13
CA LEU A 301 -2.99 21.88 -5.23
C LEU A 301 -4.01 23.03 -5.12
N VAL A 302 -4.46 23.34 -3.90
CA VAL A 302 -5.37 24.48 -3.65
C VAL A 302 -4.65 25.83 -3.89
N ALA A 303 -3.38 25.93 -3.50
CA ALA A 303 -2.56 27.12 -3.76
C ALA A 303 -2.21 27.32 -5.24
N SER A 304 -2.20 26.25 -6.04
CA SER A 304 -1.88 26.30 -7.47
C SER A 304 -2.81 27.26 -8.23
N PRO A 305 -2.28 28.07 -9.17
CA PRO A 305 -3.08 28.97 -9.99
C PRO A 305 -3.99 28.22 -11.00
N GLN A 306 -3.75 26.93 -11.22
CA GLN A 306 -4.54 26.15 -12.18
C GLN A 306 -5.96 25.88 -11.65
N ASN A 307 -6.95 26.01 -12.54
CA ASN A 307 -8.35 25.72 -12.23
C ASN A 307 -8.72 24.33 -12.77
N VAL A 308 -8.43 23.30 -11.96
CA VAL A 308 -8.70 21.88 -12.27
C VAL A 308 -9.80 21.33 -11.36
N LEU A 309 -10.49 20.28 -11.80
CA LEU A 309 -11.65 19.71 -11.07
C LEU A 309 -11.29 19.24 -9.66
N GLU A 310 -10.19 18.48 -9.53
CA GLU A 310 -9.70 17.90 -8.29
C GLU A 310 -9.24 18.93 -7.26
N LYS A 311 -9.04 20.19 -7.66
CA LYS A 311 -8.77 21.29 -6.74
C LYS A 311 -9.95 21.54 -5.79
N GLN A 312 -11.17 21.40 -6.30
CA GLN A 312 -12.38 21.54 -5.48
C GLN A 312 -12.47 20.42 -4.45
N TRP A 313 -12.05 19.21 -4.83
CA TRP A 313 -12.01 18.07 -3.95
C TRP A 313 -10.95 18.20 -2.86
N ALA A 314 -9.75 18.66 -3.21
CA ALA A 314 -8.68 18.95 -2.25
C ALA A 314 -9.10 20.02 -1.23
N ALA A 315 -9.75 21.10 -1.69
CA ALA A 315 -10.26 22.14 -0.79
C ALA A 315 -11.31 21.60 0.18
N GLU A 316 -12.24 20.78 -0.32
CA GLU A 316 -13.26 20.15 0.52
C GLU A 316 -12.67 19.15 1.52
N LEU A 317 -11.66 18.39 1.11
CA LEU A 317 -10.93 17.47 1.99
C LEU A 317 -10.28 18.22 3.17
N ILE A 318 -9.53 19.29 2.88
CA ILE A 318 -8.89 20.12 3.91
C ILE A 318 -9.94 20.69 4.85
N ARG A 319 -11.02 21.25 4.30
CA ARG A 319 -12.12 21.83 5.09
C ARG A 319 -12.74 20.81 6.03
N LYS A 320 -13.05 19.60 5.54
CA LYS A 320 -13.62 18.52 6.36
C LYS A 320 -12.63 18.03 7.42
N HIS A 321 -11.36 17.88 7.07
CA HIS A 321 -10.34 17.45 8.03
C HIS A 321 -10.21 18.45 9.19
N GLN A 322 -10.22 19.76 8.91
CA GLN A 322 -10.16 20.81 9.93
C GLN A 322 -11.45 20.93 10.76
N ALA A 323 -12.62 20.67 10.16
CA ALA A 323 -13.92 20.83 10.85
C ALA A 323 -14.32 19.59 11.68
N ASP A 324 -14.12 18.39 11.11
CA ASP A 324 -14.64 17.13 11.67
C ASP A 324 -13.57 16.31 12.42
N GLY A 325 -12.30 16.72 12.38
CA GLY A 325 -11.20 16.15 13.16
C GLY A 325 -10.78 14.71 12.84
N GLU A 326 -11.42 14.05 11.86
CA GLU A 326 -11.29 12.58 11.70
C GLU A 326 -11.48 12.08 10.24
N VAL A 327 -11.10 12.84 9.22
CA VAL A 327 -11.18 12.29 7.83
C VAL A 327 -10.06 11.27 7.58
N LEU A 328 -8.89 11.52 8.16
CA LEU A 328 -7.68 10.71 8.06
C LEU A 328 -7.04 10.67 9.44
N GLU A 329 -6.53 9.51 9.85
CA GLU A 329 -5.81 9.39 11.12
C GLU A 329 -4.36 9.86 10.97
N GLU A 330 -3.76 10.32 12.08
CA GLU A 330 -2.33 10.66 12.11
C GLU A 330 -1.48 9.41 11.83
N ASP A 331 -0.42 9.57 11.02
CA ASP A 331 0.50 8.50 10.59
C ASP A 331 -0.10 7.32 9.80
N GLU A 332 -1.33 7.46 9.34
CA GLU A 332 -1.97 6.45 8.49
C GLU A 332 -1.36 6.44 7.08
N THR A 333 -1.17 5.23 6.56
CA THR A 333 -0.69 4.97 5.20
C THR A 333 -1.84 4.70 4.26
N LEU A 334 -1.84 5.34 3.10
CA LEU A 334 -2.90 5.29 2.11
C LEU A 334 -2.36 4.65 0.82
N ASN A 335 -3.07 3.64 0.31
CA ASN A 335 -2.81 3.11 -1.02
C ASN A 335 -3.57 3.91 -2.11
N TYR A 336 -3.50 3.50 -3.37
CA TYR A 336 -4.15 4.24 -4.46
C TYR A 336 -5.68 4.23 -4.34
N TYR A 337 -6.26 3.11 -3.90
CA TYR A 337 -7.70 2.99 -3.64
C TYR A 337 -8.16 3.95 -2.52
N ASP A 338 -7.42 4.00 -1.42
CA ASP A 338 -7.67 4.93 -0.31
C ASP A 338 -7.61 6.38 -0.78
N PHE A 339 -6.53 6.74 -1.47
CA PHE A 339 -6.33 8.07 -2.05
C PHE A 339 -7.50 8.50 -2.93
N LEU A 340 -7.94 7.65 -3.85
CA LEU A 340 -9.06 7.95 -4.74
C LEU A 340 -10.36 8.15 -3.98
N ASN A 341 -10.69 7.29 -3.01
CA ASN A 341 -11.93 7.44 -2.25
C ASN A 341 -11.94 8.75 -1.45
N VAL A 342 -10.83 9.07 -0.79
CA VAL A 342 -10.69 10.30 0.00
C VAL A 342 -10.80 11.54 -0.90
N MET A 343 -10.11 11.54 -2.04
CA MET A 343 -10.19 12.63 -3.01
C MET A 343 -11.56 12.71 -3.72
N LEU A 344 -12.29 11.62 -3.85
CA LEU A 344 -13.69 11.65 -4.34
C LEU A 344 -14.68 12.03 -3.22
N GLY A 345 -14.17 12.43 -2.05
CA GLY A 345 -14.94 12.97 -0.94
C GLY A 345 -15.62 11.90 -0.06
N ARG A 346 -15.24 10.63 -0.19
CA ARG A 346 -15.65 9.57 0.74
C ARG A 346 -14.83 9.68 2.04
N LYS A 347 -15.44 9.24 3.14
CA LYS A 347 -14.80 9.16 4.45
C LYS A 347 -14.54 7.69 4.77
N ARG A 348 -13.43 7.45 5.47
CA ARG A 348 -13.03 6.14 5.96
C ARG A 348 -13.71 5.88 7.32
N PHE A 349 -14.28 4.70 7.52
CA PHE A 349 -15.02 4.32 8.72
C PHE A 349 -14.43 3.07 9.35
N LYS A 350 -14.33 3.05 10.68
CA LYS A 350 -13.81 1.89 11.44
C LYS A 350 -14.80 0.74 11.43
N VAL A 351 -14.28 -0.46 11.30
CA VAL A 351 -14.99 -1.72 11.35
C VAL A 351 -14.40 -2.57 12.46
N HIS A 352 -15.25 -2.98 13.40
CA HIS A 352 -14.90 -3.85 14.51
C HIS A 352 -15.73 -5.12 14.48
N LEU A 353 -15.17 -6.20 15.03
CA LEU A 353 -15.89 -7.43 15.35
C LEU A 353 -16.07 -7.49 16.86
N TRP A 354 -17.31 -7.46 17.32
CA TRP A 354 -17.64 -7.59 18.73
C TRP A 354 -17.98 -9.05 19.02
N MET A 355 -17.29 -9.62 19.99
CA MET A 355 -17.33 -11.05 20.30
C MET A 355 -17.95 -11.27 21.68
N TYR A 356 -18.97 -12.11 21.72
CA TYR A 356 -19.73 -12.45 22.92
C TYR A 356 -19.58 -13.95 23.19
N ASP A 357 -19.32 -14.31 24.45
CA ASP A 357 -19.26 -15.71 24.87
C ASP A 357 -20.66 -16.16 25.31
N ILE A 358 -21.39 -16.82 24.41
CA ILE A 358 -22.74 -17.32 24.68
C ILE A 358 -22.77 -18.53 25.63
N SER A 359 -21.60 -19.07 25.99
CA SER A 359 -21.49 -20.10 27.02
C SER A 359 -21.39 -19.54 28.44
N ASP A 360 -21.26 -18.22 28.59
CA ASP A 360 -21.06 -17.55 29.89
C ASP A 360 -19.90 -18.16 30.71
N GLY A 361 -18.75 -18.38 30.04
CA GLY A 361 -17.56 -18.98 30.64
C GLY A 361 -17.64 -20.49 30.89
N PHE A 362 -18.75 -21.14 30.52
CA PHE A 362 -18.89 -22.60 30.62
C PHE A 362 -17.92 -23.32 29.67
N ALA A 363 -17.76 -22.82 28.44
CA ALA A 363 -16.86 -23.42 27.46
C ALA A 363 -15.41 -23.41 27.96
N GLU A 364 -14.95 -22.28 28.49
CA GLU A 364 -13.59 -22.13 29.02
C GLU A 364 -13.25 -23.14 30.13
N ARG A 365 -14.25 -23.53 30.93
CA ARG A 365 -14.08 -24.47 32.05
C ARG A 365 -14.22 -25.94 31.65
N TRP A 366 -15.11 -26.24 30.70
CA TRP A 366 -15.60 -27.61 30.48
C TRP A 366 -15.37 -28.14 29.07
N SER A 367 -14.96 -27.30 28.11
CA SER A 367 -14.86 -27.75 26.72
C SER A 367 -13.80 -28.84 26.53
N TRP A 368 -12.72 -28.84 27.32
CA TRP A 368 -11.71 -29.90 27.25
C TRP A 368 -12.32 -31.27 27.58
N LEU A 369 -13.24 -31.31 28.55
CA LEU A 369 -13.87 -32.54 29.02
C LEU A 369 -14.98 -33.00 28.07
N LEU A 370 -15.76 -32.06 27.52
CA LEU A 370 -16.93 -32.35 26.69
C LEU A 370 -16.59 -32.49 25.20
N LEU A 371 -15.65 -31.67 24.73
CA LEU A 371 -15.29 -31.52 23.31
C LEU A 371 -13.89 -32.03 22.99
N GLY A 372 -13.08 -32.42 23.99
CA GLY A 372 -11.70 -32.89 23.79
C GLY A 372 -10.71 -31.78 23.43
N GLN A 373 -11.14 -30.52 23.40
CA GLN A 373 -10.34 -29.34 23.08
C GLN A 373 -10.71 -28.17 23.99
N SER A 374 -9.73 -27.32 24.33
CA SER A 374 -9.95 -26.11 25.13
C SER A 374 -10.36 -24.94 24.25
N PHE A 375 -11.55 -24.39 24.49
CA PHE A 375 -12.08 -23.20 23.80
C PHE A 375 -12.25 -22.07 24.81
N LYS A 376 -11.82 -20.85 24.46
CA LYS A 376 -11.96 -19.65 25.32
C LYS A 376 -13.42 -19.17 25.50
N GLY A 377 -14.33 -19.69 24.69
CA GLY A 377 -15.73 -19.29 24.63
C GLY A 377 -16.42 -19.92 23.42
N ILE A 378 -17.75 -19.93 23.40
CA ILE A 378 -18.52 -20.15 22.17
C ILE A 378 -18.89 -18.77 21.67
N TRP A 379 -18.39 -18.40 20.49
CA TRP A 379 -18.45 -17.03 20.01
C TRP A 379 -19.74 -16.77 19.24
N HIS A 380 -20.52 -15.81 19.74
CA HIS A 380 -21.45 -15.03 18.94
C HIS A 380 -20.75 -13.74 18.51
N THR A 381 -20.97 -13.29 17.28
CA THR A 381 -20.34 -12.07 16.78
C THR A 381 -21.32 -11.10 16.14
N GLY A 382 -21.00 -9.81 16.28
CA GLY A 382 -21.61 -8.71 15.54
C GLY A 382 -20.54 -7.83 14.89
N VAL A 383 -20.80 -7.35 13.68
CA VAL A 383 -19.93 -6.40 12.98
C VAL A 383 -20.39 -4.99 13.31
N VAL A 384 -19.49 -4.19 13.87
CA VAL A 384 -19.74 -2.79 14.21
C VAL A 384 -19.08 -1.88 13.21
N VAL A 385 -19.85 -0.94 12.64
CA VAL A 385 -19.32 0.14 11.81
C VAL A 385 -19.59 1.48 12.48
N GLU A 386 -18.56 2.31 12.55
CA GLU A 386 -18.60 3.61 13.22
C GLU A 386 -18.70 4.74 12.17
N TRP A 387 -19.92 5.23 11.94
CA TRP A 387 -20.16 6.45 11.16
C TRP A 387 -20.31 7.66 12.09
N PRO A 388 -19.99 8.88 11.62
CA PRO A 388 -20.09 10.10 12.43
C PRO A 388 -21.49 10.37 12.99
N ASP A 389 -22.53 9.99 12.25
CA ASP A 389 -23.93 10.19 12.65
C ASP A 389 -24.47 9.06 13.52
N LYS A 390 -23.93 7.84 13.39
CA LYS A 390 -24.41 6.64 14.09
C LYS A 390 -23.38 5.52 14.04
N SER A 391 -23.13 4.87 15.16
CA SER A 391 -22.50 3.53 15.17
C SER A 391 -23.59 2.46 15.18
N SER A 392 -23.43 1.42 14.37
CA SER A 392 -24.37 0.29 14.29
C SER A 392 -23.63 -1.03 14.44
N GLU A 393 -24.25 -1.95 15.16
CA GLU A 393 -23.88 -3.35 15.28
C GLU A 393 -24.83 -4.22 14.46
N PHE A 394 -24.29 -4.90 13.46
CA PHE A 394 -25.00 -5.83 12.61
C PHE A 394 -24.74 -7.26 13.06
N TRP A 395 -25.81 -8.01 13.34
CA TRP A 395 -25.71 -9.39 13.81
C TRP A 395 -26.90 -10.21 13.35
N PHE A 396 -26.76 -11.53 13.41
CA PHE A 396 -27.78 -12.50 13.01
C PHE A 396 -28.22 -13.32 14.21
N GLY A 397 -29.53 -13.49 14.41
CA GLY A 397 -30.10 -14.31 15.49
C GLY A 397 -31.48 -14.83 15.11
N GLY A 398 -31.56 -15.55 14.00
CA GLY A 398 -32.82 -15.97 13.35
C GLY A 398 -33.47 -14.88 12.48
N LYS A 399 -32.92 -13.67 12.49
CA LYS A 399 -33.08 -12.62 11.47
C LYS A 399 -31.90 -11.65 11.58
N LEU A 400 -31.75 -10.77 10.60
CA LEU A 400 -30.71 -9.74 10.62
C LEU A 400 -31.16 -8.54 11.44
N PHE A 401 -30.25 -8.00 12.25
CA PHE A 401 -30.49 -6.86 13.13
C PHE A 401 -29.47 -5.76 12.87
N ASP A 402 -29.91 -4.49 12.99
CA ASP A 402 -29.08 -3.29 13.19
C ASP A 402 -29.40 -2.79 14.60
N SER A 403 -28.42 -2.88 15.50
CA SER A 403 -28.55 -2.48 16.90
C SER A 403 -27.56 -1.38 17.25
N ILE A 404 -27.82 -0.66 18.35
CA ILE A 404 -26.79 0.22 18.93
C ILE A 404 -25.70 -0.71 19.51
N PRO A 405 -24.41 -0.47 19.24
CA PRO A 405 -23.34 -1.33 19.76
C PRO A 405 -23.43 -1.53 21.28
N GLY A 406 -23.49 -2.80 21.71
CA GLY A 406 -23.59 -3.18 23.12
C GLY A 406 -24.98 -3.12 23.73
N SER A 407 -26.01 -2.93 22.90
CA SER A 407 -27.42 -3.06 23.29
C SER A 407 -28.05 -4.40 22.89
N THR A 408 -27.23 -5.35 22.42
CA THR A 408 -27.70 -6.67 22.01
C THR A 408 -28.14 -7.51 23.22
N PRO A 409 -28.99 -8.54 23.04
CA PRO A 409 -29.36 -9.45 24.12
C PRO A 409 -28.19 -10.20 24.75
N PHE A 410 -27.01 -10.19 24.11
CA PHE A 410 -25.79 -10.86 24.57
C PHE A 410 -24.98 -10.03 25.58
N GLY A 411 -25.44 -8.82 25.92
CA GLY A 411 -24.85 -8.00 26.96
C GLY A 411 -23.57 -7.29 26.51
N ILE A 412 -22.50 -7.43 27.28
CA ILE A 412 -21.23 -6.74 27.03
C ILE A 412 -20.31 -7.69 26.26
N PRO A 413 -19.69 -7.26 25.14
CA PRO A 413 -18.75 -8.10 24.41
C PRO A 413 -17.54 -8.44 25.29
N LYS A 414 -17.13 -9.72 25.28
CA LYS A 414 -15.93 -10.21 25.95
C LYS A 414 -14.68 -9.67 25.26
N GLU A 415 -14.74 -9.51 23.93
CA GLU A 415 -13.64 -8.96 23.13
C GLU A 415 -14.18 -8.05 22.01
N LYS A 416 -13.47 -6.95 21.73
CA LYS A 416 -13.72 -6.07 20.59
C LYS A 416 -12.48 -6.06 19.72
N ARG A 417 -12.55 -6.64 18.53
CA ARG A 417 -11.43 -6.67 17.59
C ARG A 417 -11.59 -5.63 16.53
N PHE A 418 -10.55 -4.83 16.32
CA PHE A 418 -10.48 -3.98 15.15
C PHE A 418 -10.19 -4.84 13.93
N LEU A 419 -11.11 -4.81 12.96
CA LEU A 419 -10.89 -5.49 11.68
C LEU A 419 -10.10 -4.54 10.76
N GLY A 420 -10.52 -3.27 10.70
CA GLY A 420 -9.87 -2.20 9.94
C GLY A 420 -10.91 -1.23 9.42
N TYR A 421 -10.89 -0.88 8.13
CA TYR A 421 -11.70 0.24 7.63
C TYR A 421 -12.56 -0.08 6.41
N THR A 422 -13.58 0.76 6.17
CA THR A 422 -14.42 0.72 4.97
C THR A 422 -14.79 2.14 4.50
N TYR A 423 -15.06 2.32 3.21
CA TYR A 423 -15.61 3.56 2.65
C TYR A 423 -17.14 3.50 2.43
N LYS A 424 -17.77 2.37 2.76
CA LYS A 424 -19.21 2.17 2.60
C LYS A 424 -19.99 3.06 3.57
N ARG A 425 -20.94 3.80 3.04
CA ARG A 425 -21.90 4.60 3.81
C ARG A 425 -22.93 3.69 4.46
N ARG A 426 -23.53 4.16 5.55
CA ARG A 426 -24.60 3.46 6.28
C ARG A 426 -25.72 2.94 5.38
N GLY A 427 -26.18 3.75 4.42
CA GLY A 427 -27.21 3.35 3.47
C GLY A 427 -26.78 2.19 2.55
N GLU A 428 -25.52 2.19 2.10
CA GLU A 428 -24.96 1.13 1.24
C GLU A 428 -24.84 -0.18 2.02
N VAL A 429 -24.41 -0.12 3.28
CA VAL A 429 -24.35 -1.30 4.16
C VAL A 429 -25.74 -1.84 4.46
N TRP A 430 -26.70 -0.98 4.77
CA TRP A 430 -28.09 -1.39 5.02
C TRP A 430 -28.74 -2.01 3.79
N ASP A 431 -28.55 -1.40 2.61
CA ASP A 431 -29.02 -1.95 1.34
C ASP A 431 -28.39 -3.32 1.06
N TYR A 432 -27.11 -3.51 1.35
CA TYR A 432 -26.45 -4.80 1.20
C TYR A 432 -27.06 -5.87 2.12
N VAL A 433 -27.16 -5.56 3.42
CA VAL A 433 -27.73 -6.47 4.43
C VAL A 433 -29.17 -6.85 4.06
N THR A 434 -30.00 -5.89 3.66
CA THR A 434 -31.41 -6.14 3.36
C THR A 434 -31.65 -6.82 2.01
N ARG A 435 -30.91 -6.48 0.95
CA ARG A 435 -31.15 -7.02 -0.40
C ARG A 435 -30.37 -8.29 -0.70
N HIS A 436 -29.18 -8.46 -0.10
CA HIS A 436 -28.27 -9.57 -0.44
C HIS A 436 -28.09 -10.59 0.69
N CYS A 437 -28.33 -10.21 1.95
CA CYS A 437 -28.19 -11.14 3.08
C CYS A 437 -29.53 -11.63 3.64
N ALA A 438 -30.57 -10.79 3.65
CA ALA A 438 -31.82 -11.12 4.37
C ALA A 438 -32.54 -12.38 3.87
N ALA A 439 -32.46 -12.69 2.58
CA ALA A 439 -33.04 -13.91 2.01
C ALA A 439 -32.27 -15.19 2.39
N GLU A 440 -30.99 -15.05 2.77
CA GLU A 440 -30.10 -16.15 3.12
C GLU A 440 -29.97 -16.35 4.62
N PHE A 441 -30.15 -15.30 5.43
CA PHE A 441 -30.03 -15.38 6.89
C PHE A 441 -31.41 -15.26 7.52
N THR A 442 -32.17 -16.37 7.49
CA THR A 442 -33.54 -16.42 7.98
C THR A 442 -33.65 -17.27 9.25
N ARG A 443 -34.85 -17.33 9.82
CA ARG A 443 -35.09 -18.15 11.01
C ARG A 443 -35.07 -19.63 10.68
N GLU A 444 -35.59 -19.98 9.50
CA GLU A 444 -35.81 -21.35 9.05
C GLU A 444 -34.50 -22.08 8.76
N ASN A 445 -33.46 -21.34 8.36
CA ASN A 445 -32.14 -21.89 8.07
C ASN A 445 -31.08 -21.55 9.11
N TYR A 446 -31.46 -20.94 10.23
CA TYR A 446 -30.55 -20.73 11.35
C TYR A 446 -30.07 -22.08 11.90
N ASP A 447 -28.76 -22.26 11.98
CA ASP A 447 -28.14 -23.38 12.67
C ASP A 447 -26.87 -22.93 13.37
N VAL A 448 -26.79 -23.21 14.67
CA VAL A 448 -25.70 -22.78 15.54
C VAL A 448 -24.32 -23.27 15.10
N LEU A 449 -24.23 -24.34 14.31
CA LEU A 449 -22.97 -24.90 13.82
C LEU A 449 -22.74 -24.62 12.34
N THR A 450 -23.76 -24.66 11.49
CA THR A 450 -23.54 -24.60 10.03
C THR A 450 -24.06 -23.34 9.36
N HIS A 451 -24.83 -22.49 10.06
CA HIS A 451 -25.37 -21.25 9.48
C HIS A 451 -25.78 -20.28 10.59
N ASN A 452 -24.79 -19.58 11.14
CA ASN A 452 -24.92 -18.76 12.34
C ASN A 452 -24.37 -17.34 12.13
N CYS A 453 -24.32 -16.60 13.23
CA CYS A 453 -23.88 -15.20 13.31
C CYS A 453 -22.46 -14.98 12.79
N ASN A 454 -21.55 -15.94 12.97
CA ASN A 454 -20.19 -15.85 12.49
C ASN A 454 -20.13 -15.92 10.96
N HIS A 455 -21.00 -16.70 10.33
CA HIS A 455 -21.12 -16.77 8.86
C HIS A 455 -21.66 -15.44 8.29
N PHE A 456 -22.64 -14.84 8.97
CA PHE A 456 -23.14 -13.52 8.59
C PHE A 456 -22.06 -12.44 8.77
N SER A 457 -21.37 -12.42 9.92
CA SER A 457 -20.28 -11.49 10.20
C SER A 457 -19.15 -11.61 9.18
N ASP A 458 -18.78 -12.84 8.78
CA ASP A 458 -17.79 -13.09 7.73
C ASP A 458 -18.24 -12.52 6.38
N LYS A 459 -19.48 -12.81 5.97
CA LYS A 459 -20.04 -12.28 4.72
C LYS A 459 -20.08 -10.76 4.69
N LEU A 460 -20.50 -10.14 5.79
CA LEU A 460 -20.52 -8.69 5.91
C LEU A 460 -19.10 -8.10 5.93
N SER A 461 -18.14 -8.76 6.60
CA SER A 461 -16.73 -8.36 6.58
C SER A 461 -16.15 -8.37 5.17
N LEU A 462 -16.44 -9.42 4.38
CA LEU A 462 -16.06 -9.50 2.97
C LEU A 462 -16.66 -8.37 2.14
N PHE A 463 -17.91 -7.99 2.36
CA PHE A 463 -18.50 -6.85 1.66
C PHE A 463 -17.83 -5.51 2.03
N LEU A 464 -17.53 -5.30 3.31
CA LEU A 464 -16.98 -4.03 3.80
C LEU A 464 -15.50 -3.85 3.45
N ARG A 465 -14.73 -4.95 3.42
CA ARG A 465 -13.26 -4.95 3.42
C ARG A 465 -12.61 -5.99 2.50
N ASN A 466 -13.39 -6.92 1.95
CA ASN A 466 -12.90 -8.12 1.26
C ASN A 466 -11.91 -8.95 2.07
N ASP A 467 -12.16 -9.05 3.37
CA ASP A 467 -11.33 -9.81 4.28
C ASP A 467 -12.22 -10.58 5.25
N HIS A 468 -11.80 -11.80 5.57
CA HIS A 468 -12.54 -12.68 6.45
C HIS A 468 -12.46 -12.21 7.90
N ILE A 469 -13.41 -12.63 8.72
CA ILE A 469 -13.24 -12.51 10.18
C ILE A 469 -12.14 -13.48 10.65
N PRO A 470 -11.51 -13.23 11.83
CA PRO A 470 -10.43 -14.08 12.34
C PRO A 470 -10.76 -15.58 12.30
N ASP A 471 -9.80 -16.36 11.82
CA ASP A 471 -9.95 -17.81 11.57
C ASP A 471 -10.41 -18.59 12.81
N GLU A 472 -9.98 -18.19 14.00
CA GLU A 472 -10.40 -18.82 15.27
C GLU A 472 -11.90 -18.69 15.56
N ILE A 473 -12.58 -17.71 14.95
CA ILE A 473 -14.03 -17.50 15.04
C ILE A 473 -14.71 -18.17 13.86
N ARG A 474 -14.17 -17.94 12.65
CA ARG A 474 -14.71 -18.48 11.40
C ARG A 474 -14.73 -20.00 11.39
N LYS A 475 -13.64 -20.62 11.87
CA LYS A 475 -13.45 -22.08 11.90
C LYS A 475 -13.95 -22.75 13.19
N GLN A 476 -14.50 -21.98 14.13
CA GLN A 476 -14.98 -22.52 15.41
C GLN A 476 -16.04 -23.61 15.21
N PRO A 477 -17.03 -23.47 14.32
CA PRO A 477 -18.04 -24.49 14.17
C PRO A 477 -17.51 -25.82 13.63
N GLU A 478 -16.52 -25.80 12.73
CA GLU A 478 -15.85 -26.99 12.21
C GLU A 478 -15.10 -27.71 13.33
N LEU A 479 -14.33 -26.98 14.14
CA LEU A 479 -13.61 -27.52 15.30
C LEU A 479 -14.56 -28.16 16.32
N VAL A 480 -15.75 -27.59 16.49
CA VAL A 480 -16.80 -28.15 17.36
C VAL A 480 -17.42 -29.40 16.71
N MET A 481 -17.68 -29.39 15.40
CA MET A 481 -18.30 -30.50 14.65
C MET A 481 -17.42 -31.74 14.50
N GLU A 482 -16.10 -31.58 14.58
CA GLU A 482 -15.16 -32.71 14.61
C GLU A 482 -15.43 -33.65 15.81
N THR A 483 -15.96 -33.12 16.92
CA THR A 483 -16.24 -33.94 18.10
C THR A 483 -17.61 -34.62 18.05
N VAL A 484 -17.62 -35.94 18.28
CA VAL A 484 -18.84 -36.78 18.33
C VAL A 484 -19.88 -36.23 19.33
N THR A 485 -19.43 -35.74 20.48
CA THR A 485 -20.28 -35.16 21.52
C THR A 485 -21.05 -33.94 21.03
N ALA A 486 -20.41 -33.02 20.30
CA ALA A 486 -21.06 -31.81 19.81
C ALA A 486 -22.15 -32.11 18.77
N ARG A 487 -21.87 -33.07 17.86
CA ARG A 487 -22.85 -33.54 16.88
C ARG A 487 -24.09 -34.13 17.55
N ALA A 488 -23.93 -34.86 18.64
CA ALA A 488 -25.04 -35.40 19.42
C ALA A 488 -25.84 -34.29 20.17
N LEU A 489 -25.17 -33.21 20.59
CA LEU A 489 -25.79 -32.10 21.32
C LEU A 489 -26.39 -31.01 20.42
N ARG A 490 -26.15 -31.05 19.10
CA ARG A 490 -26.64 -30.05 18.13
C ARG A 490 -28.14 -29.68 18.28
N PRO A 491 -29.08 -30.64 18.43
CA PRO A 491 -30.50 -30.29 18.60
C PRO A 491 -30.80 -29.52 19.89
N LEU A 492 -30.04 -29.76 20.97
CA LEU A 492 -30.18 -29.03 22.23
C LEU A 492 -29.56 -27.63 22.11
N LEU A 493 -28.41 -27.51 21.45
CA LEU A 493 -27.75 -26.23 21.20
C LEU A 493 -28.64 -25.31 20.35
N ASN A 494 -29.22 -25.81 19.25
CA ASN A 494 -30.18 -25.09 18.40
C ASN A 494 -31.51 -24.73 19.10
N ARG A 495 -31.82 -25.33 20.25
CA ARG A 495 -33.05 -25.03 21.02
C ARG A 495 -32.77 -24.04 22.15
N TYR A 496 -31.54 -23.98 22.63
CA TYR A 496 -31.11 -23.12 23.73
C TYR A 496 -30.62 -21.75 23.25
N LEU A 497 -30.05 -21.71 22.04
CA LEU A 497 -29.53 -20.53 21.34
C LEU A 497 -30.42 -20.19 20.15
#